data_AF-A0A7X8V857-F1
#
_entry.id   AF-A0A7X8V857-F1
#
_cell.length_a   1.000
_cell.length_b   1.000
_cell.length_c   1.000
_cell.angle_alpha   90.00
_cell.angle_beta   90.00
_cell.angle_gamma   90.00
#
_symmetry.space_group_name_H-M   'P 1'
#
loop_
_entity.id
_entity.type
_entity.pdbx_description
1 polymer ?
#
loop_
_entity_poly.entity_id
_entity_poly.type
_entity_poly.pdbx_seq_one_letter_code
_entity_poly.pdbx_strand_id
1 'polypeptide(L)'
;MLKKGIYEHIINQETEKRMNDAEQSGLVCVEQAIDEAESPQILADYLAKAIRQKLEDIEGQQDRVNLVNRIMIDAGLIEDKQIKKPSDLLVEVMSQQQSALQTESNSKTIRPISGFRVSNLFTGGSSALSLGEEIRREIASADEICFIISFLRISGVRLLMEDLKKFCNRKETRLRIITTTYCGITEAKAIEQLAELPNTEIRISYNTDIERLHAKSYIFVRNSGMNTAYIGSSNLSKSAQSDGLEWNMRVT
;
A
#
# COMPACT_ATOMS: atom_id res chain seq x y z
N MET A 1 23.61 -18.38 -18.76
CA MET A 1 23.90 -17.38 -19.81
C MET A 1 22.85 -16.28 -19.78
N LEU A 2 23.27 -15.04 -20.01
CA LEU A 2 22.34 -13.92 -20.22
C LEU A 2 21.51 -14.14 -21.49
N LYS A 3 20.31 -13.57 -21.53
CA LYS A 3 19.40 -13.61 -22.67
C LYS A 3 19.40 -12.22 -23.34
N LYS A 4 18.91 -12.12 -24.57
CA LYS A 4 18.67 -10.80 -25.19
C LYS A 4 17.54 -10.10 -24.44
N GLY A 5 17.77 -8.86 -24.00
CA GLY A 5 16.79 -8.08 -23.24
C GLY A 5 17.40 -6.82 -22.63
N ILE A 6 16.57 -6.06 -21.92
CA ILE A 6 16.97 -4.89 -21.14
C ILE A 6 17.25 -5.36 -19.71
N TYR A 7 18.35 -4.88 -19.13
CA TYR A 7 18.79 -5.24 -17.79
C TYR A 7 19.00 -3.98 -16.96
N GLU A 8 18.69 -4.09 -15.68
CA GLU A 8 18.91 -3.05 -14.68
C GLU A 8 19.47 -3.73 -13.42
N HIS A 9 20.74 -4.12 -13.52
CA HIS A 9 21.44 -4.91 -12.51
C HIS A 9 22.81 -4.31 -12.22
N ILE A 10 23.21 -4.37 -10.96
CA ILE A 10 24.60 -4.15 -10.59
C ILE A 10 25.45 -5.28 -11.18
N ILE A 11 26.57 -4.89 -11.79
CA ILE A 11 27.59 -5.82 -12.27
C ILE A 11 28.41 -6.29 -11.06
N ASN A 12 27.96 -7.39 -10.45
CA ASN A 12 28.75 -8.12 -9.45
C ASN A 12 29.57 -9.24 -10.13
N GLN A 13 30.37 -9.97 -9.36
CA GLN A 13 31.23 -11.04 -9.89
C GLN A 13 30.47 -12.12 -10.70
N GLU A 14 29.25 -12.45 -10.30
CA GLU A 14 28.45 -13.43 -11.03
C GLU A 14 27.90 -12.85 -12.34
N THR A 15 27.39 -11.61 -12.31
CA THR A 15 26.92 -10.90 -13.51
C THR A 15 28.06 -10.73 -14.50
N GLU A 16 29.24 -10.31 -14.06
CA GLU A 16 30.45 -10.17 -14.88
C GLU A 16 30.82 -11.49 -15.57
N LYS A 17 30.82 -12.61 -14.83
CA LYS A 17 31.05 -13.93 -15.43
C LYS A 17 30.00 -14.28 -16.49
N ARG A 18 28.72 -14.00 -16.22
CA ARG A 18 27.62 -14.26 -17.16
C ARG A 18 27.68 -13.35 -18.39
N MET A 19 28.21 -12.12 -18.26
CA MET A 19 28.49 -11.21 -19.36
C MET A 19 29.60 -11.76 -20.25
N ASN A 20 30.73 -12.18 -19.66
CA ASN A 20 31.83 -12.82 -20.38
C ASN A 20 31.37 -14.06 -21.16
N ASP A 21 30.58 -14.94 -20.54
CA ASP A 21 30.01 -16.12 -21.22
C ASP A 21 29.10 -15.72 -22.41
N ALA A 22 28.33 -14.63 -22.25
CA ALA A 22 27.44 -14.13 -23.30
C ALA A 22 28.24 -13.53 -24.47
N GLU A 23 29.30 -12.78 -24.19
CA GLU A 23 30.18 -12.20 -25.20
C GLU A 23 30.94 -13.27 -25.99
N GLN A 24 31.42 -14.31 -25.31
CA GLN A 24 32.02 -15.48 -25.97
C GLN A 24 31.02 -16.19 -26.91
N SER A 25 29.73 -16.11 -26.62
CA SER A 25 28.66 -16.64 -27.49
C SER A 25 28.24 -15.69 -28.62
N GLY A 26 28.92 -14.54 -28.78
CA GLY A 26 28.67 -13.56 -29.84
C GLY A 26 27.59 -12.52 -29.52
N LEU A 27 27.18 -12.41 -28.24
CA LEU A 27 26.36 -11.28 -27.78
C LEU A 27 27.24 -10.08 -27.45
N VAL A 28 26.63 -8.90 -27.31
CA VAL A 28 27.32 -7.68 -26.85
C VAL A 28 26.62 -7.22 -25.58
N CYS A 29 27.38 -7.07 -24.50
CA CYS A 29 26.88 -6.48 -23.27
C CYS A 29 27.16 -4.97 -23.30
N VAL A 30 26.14 -4.16 -23.02
CA VAL A 30 26.27 -2.70 -22.97
C VAL A 30 26.19 -2.27 -21.52
N GLU A 31 27.19 -1.51 -21.08
CA GLU A 31 27.29 -0.99 -19.72
C GLU A 31 26.93 0.50 -19.68
N GLN A 32 26.38 0.94 -18.55
CA GLN A 32 26.10 2.33 -18.26
C GLN A 32 26.58 2.65 -16.85
N ALA A 33 27.22 3.80 -16.67
CA ALA A 33 27.60 4.27 -15.34
C ALA A 33 26.35 4.53 -14.50
N ILE A 34 26.41 4.17 -13.22
CA ILE A 34 25.34 4.47 -12.26
C ILE A 34 25.31 5.99 -12.05
N ASP A 35 24.12 6.58 -12.14
CA ASP A 35 23.92 8.00 -11.83
C ASP A 35 24.24 8.28 -10.34
N GLU A 36 24.98 9.35 -10.06
CA GLU A 36 25.41 9.66 -8.69
C GLU A 36 24.23 9.94 -7.75
N ALA A 37 23.12 10.51 -8.24
CA ALA A 37 21.94 10.79 -7.43
C ALA A 37 21.13 9.52 -7.16
N GLU A 38 21.12 8.55 -8.08
CA GLU A 38 20.42 7.26 -7.90
C GLU A 38 21.27 6.20 -7.15
N SER A 39 22.60 6.37 -7.15
CA SER A 39 23.56 5.40 -6.60
C SER A 39 23.24 4.94 -5.17
N PRO A 40 22.91 5.83 -4.20
CA PRO A 40 22.59 5.39 -2.84
C PRO A 40 21.41 4.40 -2.78
N GLN A 41 20.35 4.65 -3.55
CA GLN A 41 19.16 3.80 -3.59
C GLN A 41 19.47 2.45 -4.25
N ILE A 42 20.14 2.47 -5.40
CA ILE A 42 20.51 1.27 -6.16
C ILE A 42 21.39 0.34 -5.31
N LEU A 43 22.40 0.88 -4.62
CA LEU A 43 23.30 0.11 -3.76
C LEU A 43 22.58 -0.41 -2.51
N ALA A 44 21.70 0.40 -1.90
CA ALA A 44 20.90 -0.03 -0.76
C ALA A 44 19.97 -1.20 -1.12
N ASP A 45 19.30 -1.13 -2.27
CA ASP A 45 18.41 -2.20 -2.75
C ASP A 45 19.18 -3.49 -3.07
N TYR A 46 20.39 -3.36 -3.64
CA TYR A 46 21.27 -4.51 -3.86
C TYR A 46 21.68 -5.17 -2.53
N LEU A 47 22.14 -4.38 -1.56
CA LEU A 47 22.50 -4.88 -0.24
C LEU A 47 21.29 -5.52 0.47
N ALA A 48 20.12 -4.88 0.41
CA ALA A 48 18.90 -5.39 1.01
C ALA A 48 18.51 -6.77 0.44
N LYS A 49 18.62 -6.95 -0.88
CA LYS A 49 18.39 -8.26 -1.54
C LYS A 49 19.38 -9.32 -1.06
N ALA A 50 20.68 -9.00 -1.01
CA ALA A 50 21.72 -9.94 -0.59
C ALA A 50 21.57 -10.33 0.91
N ILE A 51 21.36 -9.35 1.78
CA ILE A 51 21.17 -9.61 3.22
C ILE A 51 19.87 -10.36 3.47
N ARG A 52 18.79 -10.08 2.74
CA ARG A 52 17.54 -10.85 2.85
C ARG A 52 17.75 -12.33 2.58
N GLN A 53 18.43 -12.69 1.49
CA GLN A 53 18.75 -14.09 1.19
C GLN A 53 19.54 -14.72 2.35
N LYS A 54 20.53 -14.00 2.89
CA LYS A 54 21.30 -14.50 4.02
C LYS A 54 20.46 -14.68 5.30
N LEU A 55 19.47 -13.83 5.53
CA LEU A 55 18.54 -13.95 6.67
C LEU A 55 17.58 -15.14 6.51
N GLU A 56 17.20 -15.48 5.28
CA GLU A 56 16.38 -16.66 4.96
C GLU A 56 17.12 -17.96 5.32
N ASP A 57 18.45 -18.01 5.15
CA ASP A 57 19.30 -19.15 5.53
C ASP A 57 19.58 -19.27 7.04
N ILE A 58 19.38 -18.21 7.82
CA ILE A 58 19.64 -18.21 9.26
C ILE A 58 18.42 -18.77 9.99
N GLU A 59 18.65 -19.83 10.75
CA GLU A 59 17.69 -20.36 11.72
C GLU A 59 17.69 -19.48 12.98
N GLY A 60 16.50 -19.21 13.52
CA GLY A 60 16.36 -18.44 14.76
C GLY A 60 16.29 -16.92 14.56
N GLN A 61 15.27 -16.32 15.17
CA GLN A 61 15.02 -14.88 15.06
C GLN A 61 16.11 -14.04 15.76
N GLN A 62 16.69 -14.56 16.84
CA GLN A 62 17.76 -13.87 17.56
C GLN A 62 19.02 -13.73 16.68
N ASP A 63 19.41 -14.78 15.97
CA ASP A 63 20.61 -14.76 15.14
C ASP A 63 20.46 -13.87 13.90
N ARG A 64 19.25 -13.83 13.33
CA ARG A 64 18.87 -12.84 12.30
C ARG A 64 19.08 -11.42 12.79
N VAL A 65 18.61 -11.10 14.00
CA VAL A 65 18.77 -9.78 14.60
C VAL A 65 20.22 -9.47 14.93
N ASN A 66 20.98 -10.44 15.42
CA ASN A 66 22.42 -10.28 15.70
C ASN A 66 23.19 -9.90 14.44
N LEU A 67 22.89 -10.55 13.30
CA LEU A 67 23.49 -10.18 12.01
C LEU A 67 23.14 -8.73 11.63
N VAL A 68 21.87 -8.34 11.70
CA VAL A 68 21.42 -6.99 11.33
C VAL A 68 22.06 -5.93 12.24
N ASN A 69 22.07 -6.14 13.55
CA ASN A 69 22.69 -5.21 14.50
C ASN A 69 24.20 -5.07 14.25
N ARG A 70 24.91 -6.16 13.93
CA ARG A 70 26.33 -6.09 13.58
C ARG A 70 26.57 -5.26 12.32
N ILE A 71 25.77 -5.47 11.25
CA ILE A 71 25.87 -4.68 10.02
C ILE A 71 25.65 -3.18 10.32
N MET A 72 24.70 -2.85 11.19
CA MET A 72 24.44 -1.46 11.58
C MET A 72 25.64 -0.84 12.32
N ILE A 73 26.27 -1.58 13.22
CA ILE A 73 27.47 -1.14 13.95
C ILE A 73 28.63 -0.91 12.97
N ASP A 74 28.89 -1.88 12.09
CA ASP A 74 29.98 -1.80 11.11
C ASP A 74 29.78 -0.64 10.12
N ALA A 75 28.52 -0.30 9.82
CA ALA A 75 28.15 0.86 9.01
C ALA A 75 28.20 2.20 9.76
N GLY A 76 28.58 2.21 11.05
CA GLY A 76 28.64 3.43 11.87
C GLY A 76 27.26 4.02 12.21
N LEU A 77 26.20 3.21 12.18
CA LEU A 77 24.86 3.65 12.56
C LEU A 77 24.73 3.65 14.09
N ILE A 78 24.17 4.74 14.63
CA ILE A 78 23.97 5.03 16.06
C ILE A 78 23.20 3.93 16.83
N GLU A 79 23.47 3.83 18.15
CA GLU A 79 22.92 2.80 19.04
C GLU A 79 21.38 2.78 19.13
N ASP A 80 20.71 3.90 18.89
CA ASP A 80 19.25 4.04 18.98
C ASP A 80 18.49 3.26 17.88
N LYS A 81 19.16 2.86 16.80
CA LYS A 81 18.59 2.05 15.70
C LYS A 81 18.68 0.54 15.93
N GLN A 82 19.34 0.10 16.98
CA GLN A 82 19.51 -1.33 17.25
C GLN A 82 18.18 -2.01 17.61
N ILE A 83 17.98 -3.21 17.08
CA ILE A 83 16.80 -4.02 17.38
C ILE A 83 16.96 -4.62 18.79
N LYS A 84 16.04 -4.27 19.71
CA LYS A 84 16.03 -4.76 21.10
C LYS A 84 15.10 -5.95 21.34
N LYS A 85 14.00 -6.04 20.60
CA LYS A 85 12.99 -7.10 20.74
C LYS A 85 12.93 -7.90 19.44
N PRO A 86 13.54 -9.10 19.36
CA PRO A 86 13.72 -9.79 18.09
C PRO A 86 12.41 -10.21 17.42
N SER A 87 11.39 -10.54 18.22
CA SER A 87 10.15 -11.17 17.75
C SER A 87 8.93 -10.24 17.79
N ASP A 88 9.09 -9.01 18.29
CA ASP A 88 7.96 -8.10 18.50
C ASP A 88 7.97 -6.98 17.47
N LEU A 89 6.77 -6.63 16.99
CA LEU A 89 6.52 -5.41 16.23
C LEU A 89 5.66 -4.47 17.06
N LEU A 90 5.95 -3.17 17.02
CA LEU A 90 5.00 -2.18 17.49
C LEU A 90 3.82 -2.14 16.51
N VAL A 91 2.68 -2.68 16.94
CA VAL A 91 1.49 -2.81 16.09
C VAL A 91 0.49 -1.69 16.27
N GLU A 92 0.45 -1.07 17.44
CA GLU A 92 -0.50 -0.04 17.81
C GLU A 92 0.00 0.72 19.04
N VAL A 93 -0.34 2.01 19.14
CA VAL A 93 -0.17 2.83 20.33
C VAL A 93 -1.56 3.36 20.70
N MET A 94 -2.00 3.12 21.93
CA MET A 94 -3.33 3.48 22.41
C MET A 94 -3.29 3.99 23.85
N SER A 95 -4.35 4.66 24.29
CA SER A 95 -4.47 5.09 25.69
C SER A 95 -4.72 3.90 26.61
N GLN A 96 -4.40 4.05 27.91
CA GLN A 96 -4.71 3.02 28.92
C GLN A 96 -6.20 2.69 28.97
N GLN A 97 -7.06 3.70 28.82
CA GLN A 97 -8.52 3.52 28.77
C GLN A 97 -8.94 2.66 27.57
N GLN A 98 -8.39 2.94 26.38
CA GLN A 98 -8.67 2.14 25.18
C GLN A 98 -8.18 0.70 25.34
N SER A 99 -7.00 0.50 25.92
CA SER A 99 -6.45 -0.83 26.18
C SER A 99 -7.33 -1.65 27.14
N ALA A 100 -7.84 -1.03 28.21
CA ALA A 100 -8.77 -1.66 29.14
C ALA A 100 -10.08 -2.07 28.45
N LEU A 101 -10.68 -1.15 27.67
CA LEU A 101 -11.91 -1.42 26.91
C LEU A 101 -11.74 -2.57 25.90
N GLN A 102 -10.63 -2.62 25.17
CA GLN A 102 -10.34 -3.72 24.24
C GLN A 102 -10.19 -5.05 24.98
N THR A 103 -9.56 -5.04 26.15
CA THR A 103 -9.36 -6.23 26.97
C THR A 103 -10.69 -6.77 27.51
N GLU A 104 -11.54 -5.90 28.08
CA GLU A 104 -12.85 -6.30 28.62
C GLU A 104 -13.80 -6.82 27.54
N SER A 105 -13.79 -6.19 26.37
CA SER A 105 -14.61 -6.59 25.23
C SER A 105 -14.02 -7.73 24.39
N ASN A 106 -12.82 -8.21 24.74
CA ASN A 106 -12.03 -9.16 23.96
C ASN A 106 -11.96 -8.77 22.46
N SER A 107 -11.80 -7.47 22.20
CA SER A 107 -11.74 -6.90 20.85
C SER A 107 -10.34 -6.44 20.50
N LYS A 108 -10.09 -6.24 19.20
CA LYS A 108 -8.81 -5.74 18.67
C LYS A 108 -9.07 -4.71 17.58
N THR A 109 -8.12 -3.81 17.38
CA THR A 109 -8.16 -2.89 16.25
C THR A 109 -8.14 -3.66 14.93
N ILE A 110 -9.14 -3.37 14.08
CA ILE A 110 -9.27 -3.97 12.76
C ILE A 110 -8.16 -3.40 11.87
N ARG A 111 -7.46 -4.28 11.14
CA ARG A 111 -6.38 -3.92 10.22
C ARG A 111 -6.59 -4.62 8.87
N PRO A 112 -6.07 -4.04 7.76
CA PRO A 112 -6.05 -4.70 6.46
C PRO A 112 -5.31 -6.03 6.56
N ILE A 113 -5.81 -7.07 5.89
CA ILE A 113 -5.22 -8.42 5.97
C ILE A 113 -3.85 -8.42 5.32
N SER A 114 -3.67 -7.63 4.25
CA SER A 114 -2.38 -7.52 3.58
C SER A 114 -1.37 -6.63 4.31
N GLY A 115 -1.70 -6.09 5.50
CA GLY A 115 -0.78 -5.30 6.33
C GLY A 115 -0.54 -3.89 5.78
N PHE A 116 0.59 -3.26 6.10
CA PHE A 116 0.91 -1.87 5.70
C PHE A 116 2.28 -1.71 5.00
N ARG A 117 2.96 -2.81 4.66
CA ARG A 117 4.37 -2.77 4.24
C ARG A 117 4.64 -3.31 2.84
N VAL A 118 3.64 -3.88 2.19
CA VAL A 118 3.81 -4.61 0.93
C VAL A 118 2.79 -4.11 -0.07
N SER A 119 3.23 -3.77 -1.28
CA SER A 119 2.29 -3.46 -2.36
C SER A 119 1.63 -4.75 -2.86
N ASN A 120 0.33 -4.70 -3.17
CA ASN A 120 -0.44 -5.87 -3.59
C ASN A 120 -1.25 -5.59 -4.84
N LEU A 121 -1.37 -6.58 -5.72
CA LEU A 121 -2.26 -6.54 -6.88
C LEU A 121 -3.56 -7.29 -6.57
N PHE A 122 -4.68 -6.62 -6.77
CA PHE A 122 -6.03 -7.18 -6.68
C PHE A 122 -6.60 -7.27 -8.08
N THR A 123 -6.95 -8.47 -8.56
CA THR A 123 -7.42 -8.71 -9.94
C THR A 123 -8.88 -9.18 -10.04
N GLY A 124 -9.63 -9.15 -8.92
CA GLY A 124 -10.98 -9.72 -8.83
C GLY A 124 -10.99 -11.26 -8.79
N GLY A 125 -12.19 -11.85 -8.79
CA GLY A 125 -12.37 -13.32 -8.78
C GLY A 125 -12.01 -14.00 -7.44
N SER A 126 -11.66 -15.28 -7.50
CA SER A 126 -11.36 -16.17 -6.33
C SER A 126 -10.04 -15.86 -5.62
N SER A 127 -9.61 -14.61 -5.58
CA SER A 127 -8.46 -14.19 -4.76
C SER A 127 -8.76 -14.45 -3.29
N ALA A 128 -7.76 -14.90 -2.53
CA ALA A 128 -7.87 -15.07 -1.08
C ALA A 128 -8.17 -13.74 -0.35
N LEU A 129 -7.95 -12.60 -1.00
CA LEU A 129 -8.19 -11.25 -0.49
C LEU A 129 -9.16 -10.51 -1.40
N SER A 130 -10.35 -10.22 -0.87
CA SER A 130 -11.35 -9.37 -1.53
C SER A 130 -11.00 -7.90 -1.38
N LEU A 131 -11.04 -7.14 -2.48
CA LEU A 131 -10.82 -5.69 -2.45
C LEU A 131 -11.80 -4.97 -1.54
N GLY A 132 -13.10 -5.32 -1.61
CA GLY A 132 -14.13 -4.70 -0.77
C GLY A 132 -13.88 -4.95 0.73
N GLU A 133 -13.49 -6.18 1.10
CA GLU A 133 -13.12 -6.49 2.48
C GLU A 133 -11.90 -5.70 2.95
N GLU A 134 -10.90 -5.57 2.08
CA GLU A 134 -9.70 -4.81 2.42
C GLU A 134 -10.01 -3.32 2.59
N ILE A 135 -10.79 -2.73 1.69
CA ILE A 135 -11.25 -1.33 1.81
C ILE A 135 -12.03 -1.12 3.12
N ARG A 136 -12.90 -2.05 3.55
CA ARG A 136 -13.60 -1.93 4.84
C ARG A 136 -12.64 -1.91 6.03
N ARG A 137 -11.60 -2.73 6.00
CA ARG A 137 -10.56 -2.78 7.05
C ARG A 137 -9.68 -1.55 7.04
N GLU A 138 -9.41 -1.01 5.85
CA GLU A 138 -8.71 0.26 5.68
C GLU A 138 -9.52 1.42 6.29
N ILE A 139 -10.83 1.50 5.99
CA ILE A 139 -11.76 2.47 6.62
C ILE A 139 -11.71 2.37 8.14
N ALA A 140 -11.73 1.15 8.70
CA ALA A 140 -11.75 0.95 10.14
C ALA A 140 -10.48 1.47 10.86
N SER A 141 -9.35 1.55 10.16
CA SER A 141 -8.04 1.89 10.74
C SER A 141 -7.45 3.21 10.27
N ALA A 142 -8.13 3.94 9.37
CA ALA A 142 -7.71 5.25 8.89
C ALA A 142 -8.08 6.37 9.87
N ASP A 143 -7.34 7.48 9.81
CA ASP A 143 -7.68 8.75 10.47
C ASP A 143 -8.28 9.73 9.46
N GLU A 144 -7.79 9.75 8.22
CA GLU A 144 -8.37 10.50 7.10
C GLU A 144 -8.56 9.59 5.88
N ILE A 145 -9.67 9.78 5.17
CA ILE A 145 -10.00 9.06 3.94
C ILE A 145 -10.12 10.06 2.81
N CYS A 146 -9.36 9.83 1.74
CA CYS A 146 -9.39 10.62 0.52
C CYS A 146 -9.78 9.74 -0.68
N PHE A 147 -10.98 9.93 -1.20
CA PHE A 147 -11.49 9.21 -2.36
C PHE A 147 -11.52 10.11 -3.59
N ILE A 148 -10.99 9.60 -4.71
CA ILE A 148 -11.19 10.18 -6.04
C ILE A 148 -11.90 9.12 -6.86
N ILE A 149 -13.18 9.33 -7.18
CA ILE A 149 -13.99 8.29 -7.82
C ILE A 149 -14.82 8.92 -8.92
N SER A 150 -14.59 8.49 -10.15
CA SER A 150 -15.32 9.04 -11.29
C SER A 150 -16.80 8.68 -11.28
N PHE A 151 -17.17 7.46 -10.88
CA PHE A 151 -18.56 6.99 -10.85
C PHE A 151 -18.97 6.54 -9.45
N LEU A 152 -19.80 7.34 -8.78
CA LEU A 152 -20.42 6.98 -7.50
C LEU A 152 -21.82 6.42 -7.75
N ARG A 153 -22.01 5.11 -7.51
CA ARG A 153 -23.33 4.47 -7.55
C ARG A 153 -23.81 4.12 -6.15
N ILE A 154 -25.11 4.25 -5.90
CA ILE A 154 -25.75 3.91 -4.63
C ILE A 154 -25.48 2.46 -4.23
N SER A 155 -25.38 1.57 -5.22
CA SER A 155 -25.09 0.15 -5.01
C SER A 155 -23.72 -0.10 -4.41
N GLY A 156 -22.72 0.74 -4.75
CA GLY A 156 -21.39 0.66 -4.15
C GLY A 156 -21.31 1.38 -2.81
N VAL A 157 -21.92 2.56 -2.71
CA VAL A 157 -21.99 3.32 -1.44
C VAL A 157 -22.59 2.48 -0.32
N ARG A 158 -23.69 1.75 -0.60
CA ARG A 158 -24.34 0.88 0.39
C ARG A 158 -23.43 -0.20 0.97
N LEU A 159 -22.41 -0.66 0.24
CA LEU A 159 -21.50 -1.70 0.73
C LEU A 159 -20.55 -1.18 1.82
N LEU A 160 -20.22 0.11 1.78
CA LEU A 160 -19.28 0.75 2.72
C LEU A 160 -19.98 1.67 3.72
N MET A 161 -21.27 1.94 3.55
CA MET A 161 -22.00 2.96 4.31
C MET A 161 -21.91 2.76 5.83
N GLU A 162 -22.08 1.54 6.33
CA GLU A 162 -22.01 1.28 7.77
C GLU A 162 -20.58 1.47 8.33
N ASP A 163 -19.55 1.12 7.56
CA ASP A 163 -18.16 1.34 7.95
C ASP A 163 -17.79 2.82 7.90
N LEU A 164 -18.25 3.55 6.87
CA LEU A 164 -18.07 5.00 6.73
C LEU A 164 -18.80 5.76 7.84
N LYS A 165 -20.01 5.35 8.23
CA LYS A 165 -20.72 5.92 9.39
C LYS A 165 -19.92 5.75 10.68
N LYS A 166 -19.42 4.52 10.95
CA LYS A 166 -18.57 4.26 12.11
C LYS A 166 -17.31 5.11 12.07
N PHE A 167 -16.66 5.21 10.91
CA PHE A 167 -15.49 6.07 10.70
C PHE A 167 -15.79 7.52 11.06
N CYS A 168 -16.81 8.11 10.41
CA CYS A 168 -17.13 9.54 10.54
C CYS A 168 -17.61 9.94 11.94
N ASN A 169 -18.20 9.00 12.70
CA ASN A 169 -18.63 9.23 14.08
C ASN A 169 -17.47 9.26 15.09
N ARG A 170 -16.25 8.85 14.69
CA ARG A 170 -15.07 9.00 15.54
C ARG A 170 -14.59 10.45 15.52
N LYS A 171 -14.09 10.91 16.67
CA LYS A 171 -13.45 12.23 16.78
C LYS A 171 -12.24 12.30 15.85
N GLU A 172 -12.00 13.51 15.34
CA GLU A 172 -10.79 13.84 14.55
C GLU A 172 -10.63 13.03 13.26
N THR A 173 -11.72 12.45 12.75
CA THR A 173 -11.73 11.82 11.43
C THR A 173 -12.15 12.80 10.35
N ARG A 174 -11.71 12.55 9.11
CA ARG A 174 -12.12 13.33 7.94
C ARG A 174 -12.34 12.45 6.72
N LEU A 175 -13.49 12.60 6.07
CA LEU A 175 -13.80 11.95 4.80
C LEU A 175 -13.82 13.00 3.69
N ARG A 176 -13.00 12.82 2.66
CA ARG A 176 -12.92 13.72 1.51
C ARG A 176 -13.18 12.95 0.23
N ILE A 177 -14.09 13.45 -0.59
CA ILE A 177 -14.49 12.78 -1.83
C ILE A 177 -14.42 13.80 -2.96
N ILE A 178 -13.67 13.46 -4.00
CA ILE A 178 -13.69 14.14 -5.29
C ILE A 178 -14.38 13.22 -6.30
N THR A 179 -15.40 13.76 -6.96
CA THR A 179 -16.14 13.03 -8.00
C THR A 179 -16.49 13.95 -9.16
N THR A 180 -17.22 13.44 -10.14
CA THR A 180 -17.63 14.19 -11.32
C THR A 180 -19.01 13.76 -11.79
N THR A 181 -19.70 14.67 -12.49
CA THR A 181 -20.91 14.37 -13.25
C THR A 181 -20.62 13.89 -14.68
N TYR A 182 -19.34 13.75 -15.03
CA TYR A 182 -18.90 13.20 -16.31
C TYR A 182 -19.59 11.86 -16.62
N CYS A 183 -20.06 11.70 -17.86
CA CYS A 183 -20.91 10.60 -18.34
C CYS A 183 -22.28 10.42 -17.65
N GLY A 184 -22.67 11.25 -16.68
CA GLY A 184 -23.97 11.18 -16.01
C GLY A 184 -24.20 9.89 -15.21
N ILE A 185 -23.12 9.18 -14.83
CA ILE A 185 -23.21 7.89 -14.12
C ILE A 185 -23.29 8.08 -12.61
N THR A 186 -22.70 9.15 -12.07
CA THR A 186 -22.75 9.47 -10.64
C THR A 186 -24.17 9.81 -10.22
N GLU A 187 -24.70 9.08 -9.25
CA GLU A 187 -26.09 9.19 -8.81
C GLU A 187 -26.20 10.24 -7.68
N ALA A 188 -27.11 11.22 -7.83
CA ALA A 188 -27.31 12.27 -6.82
C ALA A 188 -27.61 11.69 -5.42
N LYS A 189 -28.43 10.65 -5.34
CA LYS A 189 -28.74 9.95 -4.09
C LYS A 189 -27.51 9.34 -3.40
N ALA A 190 -26.51 8.92 -4.16
CA ALA A 190 -25.26 8.40 -3.59
C ALA A 190 -24.46 9.53 -2.93
N ILE A 191 -24.43 10.71 -3.55
CA ILE A 191 -23.81 11.91 -2.99
C ILE A 191 -24.56 12.39 -1.75
N GLU A 192 -25.89 12.49 -1.81
CA GLU A 192 -26.74 12.91 -0.68
C GLU A 192 -26.48 12.06 0.56
N GLN A 193 -26.46 10.73 0.42
CA GLN A 193 -26.18 9.83 1.55
C GLN A 193 -24.78 9.97 2.14
N LEU A 194 -23.78 10.28 1.32
CA LEU A 194 -22.42 10.51 1.79
C LEU A 194 -22.31 11.88 2.47
N ALA A 195 -23.01 12.90 1.94
CA ALA A 195 -23.00 14.25 2.49
C ALA A 195 -23.69 14.35 3.86
N GLU A 196 -24.59 13.42 4.19
CA GLU A 196 -25.20 13.29 5.52
C GLU A 196 -24.22 12.83 6.61
N LEU A 197 -23.07 12.27 6.24
CA LEU A 197 -22.07 11.80 7.20
C LEU A 197 -21.33 12.99 7.83
N PRO A 198 -21.08 12.98 9.16
CA PRO A 198 -20.30 14.02 9.80
C PRO A 198 -18.86 14.05 9.25
N ASN A 199 -18.19 15.19 9.38
CA ASN A 199 -16.79 15.37 8.96
C ASN A 199 -16.50 15.00 7.48
N THR A 200 -17.51 15.14 6.61
CA THR A 200 -17.43 14.76 5.20
C THR A 200 -17.39 15.99 4.30
N GLU A 201 -16.43 16.04 3.38
CA GLU A 201 -16.28 17.06 2.34
C GLU A 201 -16.38 16.41 0.97
N ILE A 202 -17.37 16.82 0.17
CA ILE A 202 -17.55 16.33 -1.20
C ILE A 202 -17.35 17.49 -2.17
N ARG A 203 -16.46 17.29 -3.16
CA ARG A 203 -16.26 18.21 -4.29
C ARG A 203 -16.61 17.50 -5.59
N ILE A 204 -17.42 18.16 -6.41
CA ILE A 204 -17.94 17.59 -7.65
C ILE A 204 -17.43 18.46 -8.81
N SER A 205 -16.70 17.84 -9.74
CA SER A 205 -16.40 18.47 -11.02
C SER A 205 -17.59 18.34 -11.95
N TYR A 206 -18.22 19.47 -12.26
CA TYR A 206 -19.31 19.57 -13.23
C TYR A 206 -18.82 19.80 -14.67
N ASN A 207 -17.50 19.91 -14.87
CA ASN A 207 -16.92 20.12 -16.18
C ASN A 207 -17.03 18.83 -17.01
N THR A 208 -17.89 18.82 -18.02
CA THR A 208 -18.10 17.66 -18.90
C THR A 208 -17.26 17.70 -20.18
N ASP A 209 -16.70 18.87 -20.51
CA ASP A 209 -16.23 19.15 -21.88
C ASP A 209 -14.71 19.29 -21.98
N ILE A 210 -14.03 19.76 -20.93
CA ILE A 210 -12.60 20.10 -20.99
C ILE A 210 -11.74 19.05 -20.28
N GLU A 211 -12.10 18.65 -19.05
CA GLU A 211 -11.30 17.74 -18.22
C GLU A 211 -12.12 16.56 -17.72
N ARG A 212 -11.82 15.38 -18.26
CA ARG A 212 -12.51 14.13 -17.93
C ARG A 212 -11.87 13.49 -16.71
N LEU A 213 -12.43 13.72 -15.52
CA LEU A 213 -11.99 13.01 -14.31
C LEU A 213 -12.42 11.53 -14.40
N HIS A 214 -11.50 10.68 -14.85
CA HIS A 214 -11.70 9.22 -14.88
C HIS A 214 -10.72 8.47 -13.96
N ALA A 215 -10.16 9.15 -12.96
CA ALA A 215 -9.35 8.52 -11.92
C ALA A 215 -10.22 7.72 -10.94
N LYS A 216 -9.66 6.63 -10.41
CA LYS A 216 -10.19 5.91 -9.25
C LYS A 216 -9.05 5.68 -8.27
N SER A 217 -9.18 6.27 -7.09
CA SER A 217 -8.23 6.09 -6.01
C SER A 217 -8.93 6.16 -4.65
N TYR A 218 -8.51 5.25 -3.77
CA TYR A 218 -8.92 5.20 -2.37
C TYR A 218 -7.67 5.35 -1.51
N ILE A 219 -7.51 6.49 -0.85
CA ILE A 219 -6.34 6.81 -0.03
C ILE A 219 -6.78 6.81 1.43
N PHE A 220 -6.03 6.10 2.25
CA PHE A 220 -6.23 5.94 3.68
C PHE A 220 -5.01 6.49 4.41
N VAL A 221 -5.21 7.61 5.09
CA VAL A 221 -4.16 8.34 5.81
C VAL A 221 -4.26 8.01 7.28
N ARG A 222 -3.11 7.82 7.91
CA ARG A 222 -2.94 7.52 9.33
C ARG A 222 -1.90 8.45 9.93
N ASN A 223 -2.16 8.90 11.15
CA ASN A 223 -1.23 9.72 11.92
C ASN A 223 0.07 8.98 12.23
N SER A 224 0.06 7.64 12.22
CA SER A 224 1.25 6.80 12.36
C SER A 224 2.18 6.80 11.14
N GLY A 225 1.77 7.42 10.02
CA GLY A 225 2.49 7.40 8.75
C GLY A 225 2.34 6.11 7.94
N MET A 226 1.61 5.11 8.45
CA MET A 226 1.32 3.84 7.75
C MET A 226 0.19 4.01 6.73
N ASN A 227 0.33 4.97 5.83
CA ASN A 227 -0.67 5.31 4.82
C ASN A 227 -0.76 4.20 3.78
N THR A 228 -1.92 4.08 3.14
CA THR A 228 -2.11 3.16 2.02
C THR A 228 -2.97 3.82 0.96
N ALA A 229 -2.75 3.46 -0.30
CA ALA A 229 -3.61 3.88 -1.40
C ALA A 229 -3.91 2.73 -2.33
N TYR A 230 -5.13 2.69 -2.85
CA TYR A 230 -5.58 1.74 -3.86
C TYR A 230 -5.83 2.53 -5.13
N ILE A 231 -5.14 2.17 -6.21
CA ILE A 231 -5.20 2.86 -7.50
C ILE A 231 -5.51 1.81 -8.56
N GLY A 232 -6.54 2.04 -9.37
CA GLY A 232 -6.96 1.04 -10.33
C GLY A 232 -8.22 1.39 -11.10
N SER A 233 -8.89 0.33 -11.59
CA SER A 233 -10.09 0.43 -12.41
C SER A 233 -11.39 0.47 -11.58
N SER A 234 -11.35 0.08 -10.29
CA SER A 234 -12.55 -0.06 -9.46
C SER A 234 -13.20 1.27 -9.07
N ASN A 235 -14.36 1.55 -9.64
CA ASN A 235 -15.28 2.57 -9.13
C ASN A 235 -15.99 2.12 -7.83
N LEU A 236 -16.68 3.04 -7.16
CA LEU A 236 -17.52 2.68 -6.01
C LEU A 236 -18.87 2.12 -6.49
N SER A 237 -18.86 0.87 -6.93
CA SER A 237 -20.04 0.10 -7.33
C SER A 237 -20.00 -1.30 -6.71
N LYS A 238 -21.13 -2.03 -6.73
CA LYS A 238 -21.15 -3.41 -6.24
C LYS A 238 -20.23 -4.31 -7.07
N SER A 239 -20.36 -4.26 -8.40
CA SER A 239 -19.56 -5.10 -9.30
C SER A 239 -18.07 -4.87 -9.10
N ALA A 240 -17.62 -3.64 -8.93
CA ALA A 240 -16.20 -3.33 -8.80
C ALA A 240 -15.56 -3.75 -7.47
N GLN A 241 -16.38 -4.09 -6.46
CA GLN A 241 -15.93 -4.48 -5.12
C GLN A 241 -16.12 -5.98 -4.82
N SER A 242 -17.04 -6.67 -5.51
CA SER A 242 -17.33 -8.10 -5.31
C SER A 242 -16.88 -8.98 -6.48
N ASP A 243 -17.55 -8.87 -7.62
CA ASP A 243 -17.53 -9.90 -8.67
C ASP A 243 -16.85 -9.45 -9.97
N GLY A 244 -16.46 -8.19 -10.06
CA GLY A 244 -15.83 -7.59 -11.23
C GLY A 244 -14.39 -8.06 -11.40
N LEU A 245 -13.99 -8.27 -12.66
CA LEU A 245 -12.60 -8.48 -13.05
C LEU A 245 -11.90 -7.11 -13.10
N GLU A 246 -11.62 -6.55 -11.93
CA GLU A 246 -11.00 -5.24 -11.77
C GLU A 246 -9.55 -5.37 -11.31
N TRP A 247 -8.69 -4.47 -11.79
CA TRP A 247 -7.28 -4.44 -11.41
C TRP A 247 -7.01 -3.23 -10.53
N ASN A 248 -6.53 -3.47 -9.33
CA ASN A 248 -6.17 -2.42 -8.38
C ASN A 248 -4.81 -2.74 -7.77
N MET A 249 -3.91 -1.78 -7.83
CA MET A 249 -2.65 -1.83 -7.11
C MET A 249 -2.83 -1.09 -5.79
N ARG A 250 -2.57 -1.80 -4.70
CA ARG A 250 -2.32 -1.17 -3.42
C ARG A 250 -0.86 -0.74 -3.36
N VAL A 251 -0.65 0.50 -2.97
CA VAL A 251 0.66 1.09 -2.67
C VAL A 251 0.70 1.50 -1.20
N THR A 252 1.88 1.39 -0.61
CA THR A 252 2.19 1.71 0.80
C THR A 252 3.24 2.79 0.84
#